data_AF-A0A9E3VYL6-F1
#
_entry.id   AF-A0A9E3VYL6-F1
#
_cell.length_a   1.000
_cell.length_b   1.000
_cell.length_c   1.000
_cell.angle_alpha   90.00
_cell.angle_beta   90.00
_cell.angle_gamma   90.00
#
_symmetry.space_group_name_H-M   'P 1'
#
loop_
_entity.id
_entity.type
_entity.pdbx_description
1 polymer ?
#
loop_
_entity_poly.entity_id
_entity_poly.type
_entity_poly.pdbx_seq_one_letter_code
_entity_poly.pdbx_strand_id
1 'polypeptide(L)'
;MIFAQAKRAVARLNEEEQADVYFVAVTLDPENDSVEGLAKLAQGQGLAAPAFNLVTGDSLEVNKTLNRMGIERYRDELGVIQHTNMFMVIDRAGTVAYRFSLGDLQEDWLVEALKLVCAEPEPSHDP
;
A
#
# COMPACT_ATOMS: atom_id res chain seq x y z
N MET A 1 -3.05 -4.54 12.73
CA MET A 1 -3.05 -3.19 12.13
C MET A 1 -2.15 -3.22 10.90
N ILE A 2 -2.64 -2.82 9.72
CA ILE A 2 -1.94 -2.95 8.43
C ILE A 2 -0.56 -2.26 8.43
N PHE A 3 -0.46 -1.04 8.97
CA PHE A 3 0.83 -0.31 9.03
C PHE A 3 1.89 -0.99 9.90
N ALA A 4 1.49 -1.70 10.96
CA ALA A 4 2.43 -2.44 11.80
C ALA A 4 3.02 -3.64 11.03
N GLN A 5 2.18 -4.36 10.27
CA GLN A 5 2.61 -5.46 9.42
C GLN A 5 3.51 -4.98 8.28
N ALA A 6 3.17 -3.85 7.64
CA ALA A 6 4.01 -3.24 6.61
C ALA A 6 5.42 -2.87 7.14
N LYS A 7 5.49 -2.23 8.31
CA LYS A 7 6.78 -1.88 8.94
C LYS A 7 7.62 -3.11 9.28
N ARG A 8 7.00 -4.19 9.78
CA ARG A 8 7.72 -5.44 10.07
C ARG A 8 8.22 -6.11 8.79
N ALA A 9 7.44 -6.08 7.71
CA ALA A 9 7.86 -6.60 6.43
C ALA A 9 9.08 -5.83 5.88
N VAL A 10 9.05 -4.49 5.89
CA VAL A 10 10.20 -3.66 5.47
C VAL A 10 11.43 -3.90 6.32
N ALA A 11 11.28 -4.05 7.65
CA ALA A 11 12.41 -4.31 8.55
C ALA A 11 13.11 -5.67 8.30
N ARG A 12 12.51 -6.56 7.50
CA ARG A 12 13.07 -7.85 7.10
C ARG A 12 13.77 -7.83 5.74
N LEU A 13 13.78 -6.68 5.06
CA LEU A 13 14.50 -6.44 3.81
C LEU A 13 15.92 -5.94 4.12
N ASN A 14 16.86 -6.15 3.20
CA ASN A 14 18.21 -5.58 3.27
C ASN A 14 18.22 -4.09 2.87
N GLU A 15 19.35 -3.40 3.02
CA GLU A 15 19.43 -1.94 2.76
C GLU A 15 19.11 -1.55 1.31
N GLU A 16 19.50 -2.36 0.33
CA GLU A 16 19.24 -2.13 -1.10
C GLU A 16 17.74 -2.33 -1.41
N GLU A 17 17.16 -3.43 -0.92
CA GLU A 17 15.73 -3.72 -1.05
C GLU A 17 14.88 -2.64 -0.36
N GLN A 18 15.27 -2.16 0.83
CA GLN A 18 14.55 -1.09 1.52
C GLN A 18 14.59 0.25 0.77
N ALA A 19 15.66 0.52 0.02
CA ALA A 19 15.77 1.72 -0.81
C ALA A 19 14.92 1.64 -2.09
N ASP A 20 14.58 0.42 -2.52
CA ASP A 20 13.86 0.15 -3.77
C ASP A 20 12.35 -0.09 -3.55
N VAL A 21 11.93 -0.39 -2.32
CA VAL A 21 10.51 -0.61 -1.98
C VAL A 21 9.84 0.66 -1.45
N TYR A 22 8.70 1.00 -2.03
CA TYR A 22 7.84 2.11 -1.61
C TYR A 22 6.44 1.61 -1.27
N PHE A 23 5.94 1.96 -0.09
CA PHE A 23 4.56 1.69 0.32
C PHE A 23 3.68 2.90 0.03
N VAL A 24 2.60 2.66 -0.72
CA VAL A 24 1.56 3.66 -0.99
C VAL A 24 0.25 3.18 -0.36
N ALA A 25 -0.22 3.90 0.65
CA ALA A 25 -1.50 3.68 1.29
C ALA A 25 -2.51 4.68 0.74
N VAL A 26 -3.41 4.20 -0.12
CA VAL A 26 -4.50 5.00 -0.71
C VAL A 26 -5.68 5.04 0.27
N THR A 27 -6.19 6.23 0.58
CA THR A 27 -7.39 6.37 1.42
C THR A 27 -8.60 5.64 0.83
N LEU A 28 -9.46 5.11 1.71
CA LEU A 28 -10.79 4.60 1.36
C LEU A 28 -11.91 5.63 1.56
N ASP A 29 -11.61 6.76 2.20
CA ASP A 29 -12.57 7.80 2.59
C ASP A 29 -12.09 9.20 2.15
N PRO A 30 -11.89 9.43 0.84
CA PRO A 30 -11.33 10.68 0.33
C PRO A 30 -12.19 11.92 0.67
N GLU A 31 -13.46 11.74 1.02
CA GLU A 31 -14.33 12.82 1.49
C GLU A 31 -13.95 13.37 2.87
N ASN A 32 -13.29 12.55 3.71
CA ASN A 32 -12.94 12.89 5.10
C ASN A 32 -11.42 12.93 5.33
N ASP A 33 -10.65 12.14 4.60
CA ASP A 33 -9.19 12.04 4.75
C ASP A 33 -8.49 13.15 3.97
N SER A 34 -8.23 14.27 4.65
CA SER A 34 -7.43 15.38 4.11
C SER A 34 -5.93 15.05 4.09
N VAL A 35 -5.17 15.78 3.26
CA VAL A 35 -3.70 15.66 3.19
C VAL A 35 -3.07 15.92 4.56
N GLU A 36 -3.51 16.95 5.29
CA GLU A 36 -3.01 17.26 6.63
C GLU A 36 -3.38 16.19 7.65
N GLY A 37 -4.58 15.61 7.54
CA GLY A 37 -5.05 14.52 8.38
C GLY A 37 -4.18 13.27 8.21
N LEU A 38 -3.93 12.89 6.95
CA LEU A 38 -3.07 11.76 6.61
C LEU A 38 -1.60 12.00 7.00
N ALA A 39 -1.10 13.23 6.89
CA ALA A 39 0.25 13.57 7.36
C ALA A 39 0.39 13.41 8.88
N LYS A 40 -0.61 13.84 9.65
CA LYS A 40 -0.65 13.63 11.12
C LYS A 40 -0.77 12.16 11.47
N LEU A 41 -1.58 11.39 10.72
CA LEU A 41 -1.69 9.95 10.89
C LEU A 41 -0.35 9.25 10.63
N ALA A 42 0.33 9.60 9.53
CA ALA A 42 1.65 9.07 9.19
C ALA A 42 2.66 9.36 10.30
N GLN A 43 2.72 10.60 10.78
CA GLN A 43 3.59 11.00 11.90
C GLN A 43 3.29 10.18 13.17
N GLY A 44 2.02 10.05 13.55
CA GLY A 44 1.61 9.28 14.73
C GLY A 44 1.91 7.78 14.63
N GLN A 45 1.97 7.24 13.41
CA GLN A 45 2.31 5.84 13.16
C GLN A 45 3.81 5.62 12.89
N GLY A 46 4.62 6.68 12.88
CA GLY A 46 6.05 6.60 12.53
C GLY A 46 6.28 6.17 11.07
N LEU A 47 5.39 6.58 10.17
CA LEU A 47 5.48 6.33 8.74
C LEU A 47 6.14 7.55 8.09
N ALA A 48 7.32 7.35 7.52
CA ALA A 48 8.12 8.43 6.93
C ALA A 48 8.32 8.21 5.43
N ALA A 49 8.27 9.31 4.68
CA ALA A 49 8.69 9.34 3.29
C ALA A 49 10.23 9.16 3.20
N PRO A 50 10.75 8.59 2.08
CA PRO A 50 10.00 8.15 0.91
C PRO A 50 9.36 6.76 1.04
N ALA A 51 9.75 5.96 2.03
CA ALA A 51 9.33 4.56 2.17
C ALA A 51 7.81 4.39 2.36
N PHE A 52 7.14 5.32 3.05
CA PHE A 52 5.70 5.27 3.28
C PHE A 52 5.02 6.57 2.84
N ASN A 53 4.03 6.43 1.95
CA ASN A 53 3.25 7.54 1.41
C ASN A 53 1.76 7.26 1.63
N LEU A 54 1.10 8.08 2.46
CA LEU A 54 -0.35 8.05 2.59
C LEU A 54 -0.93 9.07 1.62
N VAL A 55 -1.79 8.63 0.71
CA VAL A 55 -2.27 9.44 -0.41
C VAL A 55 -3.79 9.55 -0.42
N THR A 56 -4.24 10.75 -0.77
CA THR A 56 -5.64 11.15 -0.97
C THR A 56 -5.71 12.09 -2.16
N GLY A 57 -6.90 12.50 -2.56
CA GLY A 57 -7.11 13.40 -3.69
C GLY A 57 -8.60 13.63 -3.96
N ASP A 58 -8.90 13.99 -5.20
CA ASP A 58 -10.29 14.09 -5.66
C ASP A 58 -11.02 12.76 -5.45
N SER A 59 -12.19 12.82 -4.81
CA SER A 59 -12.96 11.63 -4.46
C SER A 59 -13.28 10.76 -5.66
N LEU A 60 -13.61 11.34 -6.82
CA LEU A 60 -13.95 10.56 -8.01
C LEU A 60 -12.71 9.81 -8.52
N GLU A 61 -11.55 10.45 -8.56
CA GLU A 61 -10.30 9.82 -9.01
C GLU A 61 -9.77 8.76 -8.05
N VAL A 62 -9.86 8.99 -6.72
CA VAL A 62 -9.54 7.97 -5.72
C VAL A 62 -10.47 6.77 -5.88
N ASN A 63 -11.79 6.99 -5.98
CA ASN A 63 -12.74 5.90 -6.13
C ASN A 63 -12.55 5.12 -7.45
N LYS A 64 -12.22 5.79 -8.57
CA LYS A 64 -11.85 5.11 -9.83
C LYS A 64 -10.59 4.26 -9.69
N THR A 65 -9.59 4.77 -8.98
CA THR A 65 -8.32 4.07 -8.74
C THR A 65 -8.56 2.79 -7.93
N LEU A 66 -9.28 2.88 -6.81
CA LEU A 66 -9.67 1.73 -6.00
C LEU A 66 -10.46 0.69 -6.80
N ASN A 67 -11.37 1.12 -7.69
CA ASN A 67 -12.13 0.22 -8.56
C ASN A 67 -11.24 -0.50 -9.57
N ARG A 68 -10.29 0.19 -10.21
CA ARG A 68 -9.29 -0.43 -11.11
C ARG A 68 -8.40 -1.43 -10.37
N MET A 69 -8.12 -1.16 -9.09
CA MET A 69 -7.38 -2.04 -8.21
C MET A 69 -8.20 -3.24 -7.71
N GLY A 70 -9.50 -3.30 -8.00
CA GLY A 70 -10.40 -4.37 -7.56
C GLY A 70 -10.69 -4.35 -6.06
N ILE A 71 -10.64 -3.17 -5.43
CA ILE A 71 -10.90 -3.01 -4.00
C ILE A 71 -12.40 -2.80 -3.76
N GLU A 72 -13.07 -3.86 -3.34
CA GLU A 72 -14.46 -3.80 -2.90
C GLU A 72 -14.55 -3.08 -1.55
N ARG A 73 -15.47 -2.11 -1.49
CA ARG A 73 -15.79 -1.34 -0.30
C ARG A 73 -17.23 -0.88 -0.38
N TYR A 74 -17.91 -0.81 0.77
CA TYR A 74 -19.24 -0.22 0.87
C TYR A 74 -19.39 0.47 2.22
N ARG A 75 -20.32 1.41 2.29
CA ARG A 75 -20.66 2.09 3.54
C ARG A 75 -21.90 1.43 4.13
N ASP A 76 -21.84 1.03 5.39
CA ASP A 76 -23.00 0.46 6.09
C ASP A 76 -23.96 1.56 6.61
N GLU A 77 -25.04 1.14 7.26
CA GLU A 77 -26.09 2.03 7.80
C GLU A 77 -25.56 3.02 8.85
N LEU A 78 -24.42 2.73 9.48
CA LEU A 78 -23.77 3.57 10.49
C LEU A 78 -22.72 4.50 9.88
N GLY A 79 -22.53 4.46 8.56
CA GLY A 79 -21.55 5.27 7.87
C GLY A 79 -20.14 4.66 7.88
N VAL A 80 -19.95 3.43 8.36
CA VAL A 80 -18.64 2.78 8.43
C VAL A 80 -18.30 2.12 7.09
N ILE A 81 -17.07 2.32 6.62
CA ILE A 81 -16.58 1.71 5.38
C ILE A 81 -16.15 0.27 5.65
N GLN A 82 -16.97 -0.66 5.21
CA GLN A 82 -16.69 -2.09 5.20
C GLN A 82 -15.77 -2.41 4.01
N HIS A 83 -14.66 -3.10 4.28
CA HIS A 83 -13.64 -3.43 3.30
C HIS A 83 -12.77 -4.60 3.81
N THR A 84 -12.02 -5.22 2.89
CA THR A 84 -10.96 -6.18 3.25
C THR A 84 -9.62 -5.45 3.34
N ASN A 85 -8.86 -5.68 4.41
CA ASN A 85 -7.47 -5.23 4.48
C ASN A 85 -6.62 -6.06 3.51
N MET A 86 -5.93 -5.38 2.59
CA MET A 86 -5.20 -6.01 1.50
C MET A 86 -3.89 -5.26 1.24
N PHE A 87 -2.81 -6.01 1.05
CA PHE A 87 -1.60 -5.55 0.37
C PHE A 87 -1.68 -5.96 -1.10
N MET A 88 -1.26 -5.06 -1.98
CA MET A 88 -1.00 -5.37 -3.39
C MET A 88 0.47 -5.08 -3.65
N VAL A 89 1.19 -6.07 -4.18
CA VAL A 89 2.58 -5.90 -4.60
C VAL A 89 2.56 -5.62 -6.10
N ILE A 90 3.13 -4.48 -6.47
CA ILE A 90 3.27 -4.05 -7.86
C ILE A 90 4.71 -4.34 -8.27
N ASP A 91 4.88 -5.04 -9.38
CA ASP A 91 6.18 -5.39 -9.94
C ASP A 91 6.82 -4.21 -10.70
N ARG A 92 8.05 -4.39 -11.18
CA ARG A 92 8.77 -3.32 -11.89
C ARG A 92 8.08 -2.91 -13.19
N ALA A 93 7.31 -3.81 -13.81
CA ALA A 93 6.52 -3.52 -15.01
C ALA A 93 5.21 -2.77 -14.71
N GLY A 94 4.94 -2.44 -13.44
CA GLY A 94 3.72 -1.73 -13.02
C GLY A 94 2.48 -2.63 -12.97
N THR A 95 2.66 -3.95 -12.93
CA THR A 95 1.59 -4.94 -12.86
C THR A 95 1.40 -5.44 -11.43
N VAL A 96 0.17 -5.76 -11.04
CA VAL A 96 -0.08 -6.38 -9.73
C VAL A 96 0.37 -7.83 -9.76
N ALA A 97 1.53 -8.12 -9.19
CA ALA A 97 2.10 -9.46 -9.12
C ALA A 97 1.48 -10.31 -7.99
N TYR A 98 1.22 -9.70 -6.83
CA TYR A 98 0.70 -10.42 -5.66
C TYR A 98 -0.36 -9.63 -4.89
N ARG A 99 -1.23 -10.36 -4.17
CA ARG A 99 -2.26 -9.82 -3.28
C ARG A 99 -2.29 -10.63 -1.98
N PHE A 100 -2.23 -9.95 -0.84
CA PHE A 100 -2.22 -10.60 0.47
C PHE A 100 -3.18 -9.93 1.45
N SER A 101 -3.97 -10.72 2.18
CA SER A 101 -4.65 -10.22 3.38
C SER A 101 -3.66 -10.01 4.52
N LEU A 102 -4.14 -9.54 5.67
CA LEU A 102 -3.34 -9.49 6.89
C LEU A 102 -3.21 -10.88 7.53
N GLY A 103 -2.16 -11.06 8.33
CA GLY A 103 -1.87 -12.30 9.07
C GLY A 103 -0.38 -12.64 9.06
N ASP A 104 0.03 -13.49 10.00
CA ASP A 104 1.45 -13.81 10.22
C ASP A 104 2.04 -14.56 9.01
N LEU A 105 1.32 -15.56 8.49
CA LEU A 105 1.72 -16.29 7.28
C LEU A 105 1.78 -15.37 6.05
N GLN A 106 0.83 -14.42 5.95
CA GLN A 106 0.80 -13.45 4.87
C GLN A 106 1.92 -12.41 4.99
N GLU A 107 2.39 -12.12 6.21
CA GLU A 107 3.57 -11.28 6.42
C GLU A 107 4.83 -11.95 5.86
N ASP A 108 5.00 -13.26 6.11
CA ASP A 108 6.10 -14.03 5.52
C ASP A 108 6.04 -14.02 4.00
N TRP A 109 4.85 -14.23 3.41
CA TRP A 109 4.68 -14.18 1.95
C TRP A 109 4.88 -12.79 1.37
N LEU A 110 4.46 -11.74 2.07
CA LEU A 110 4.70 -10.37 1.66
C LEU A 110 6.20 -10.09 1.58
N VAL A 111 6.98 -10.51 2.58
CA VAL A 111 8.44 -10.32 2.59
C VAL A 111 9.10 -11.02 1.40
N GLU A 112 8.74 -12.28 1.14
CA GLU A 112 9.32 -13.01 0.02
C GLU A 112 8.87 -12.44 -1.34
N ALA A 113 7.63 -12.00 -1.46
CA ALA A 113 7.15 -11.31 -2.66
C ALA A 113 7.92 -10.01 -2.93
N LEU A 114 8.19 -9.20 -1.90
CA LEU A 114 8.97 -7.97 -2.02
C LEU A 114 10.40 -8.24 -2.51
N LYS A 115 11.07 -9.26 -1.95
CA LYS A 115 12.41 -9.66 -2.42
C LYS A 115 12.41 -10.13 -3.88
N LEU A 116 11.38 -10.89 -4.27
CA LEU A 116 11.25 -11.38 -5.64
C LEU A 116 11.11 -10.22 -6.63
N VAL A 117 10.25 -9.24 -6.34
CA VAL A 117 10.07 -8.08 -7.23
C VAL A 117 11.30 -7.16 -7.23
N CYS A 118 12.01 -6.99 -6.11
CA CYS A 118 13.26 -6.24 -6.09
C CYS A 118 14.34 -6.88 -6.98
N ALA A 119 14.39 -8.22 -7.04
CA ALA A 119 15.33 -8.97 -7.85
C ALA A 119 14.99 -9.01 -9.35
N GLU A 120 13.82 -8.50 -9.76
CA GLU A 120 13.45 -8.38 -11.17
C GLU A 120 14.41 -7.42 -11.90
N PRO A 121 14.69 -7.65 -13.19
CA PRO A 121 15.45 -6.71 -13.99
C PRO A 121 14.69 -5.39 -14.12
N GLU A 122 15.42 -4.28 -14.18
CA GLU A 122 14.83 -2.98 -14.50
C GLU A 122 14.02 -3.08 -15.81
N PRO A 123 12.83 -2.46 -15.90
CA PRO A 123 12.06 -2.48 -17.12
C PRO A 123 12.89 -1.91 -18.25
N SER A 124 12.91 -2.57 -19.40
CA SER A 124 13.43 -1.97 -20.62
C SER A 124 12.45 -0.85 -21.02
N HIS A 125 12.68 0.36 -20.53
CA HIS A 125 12.03 1.54 -21.07
C HIS A 125 12.67 1.84 -22.43
N ASP A 126 12.12 1.26 -23.49
CA ASP A 126 12.38 1.77 -24.84
C ASP A 126 11.70 3.15 -24.93
N PRO A 127 12.47 4.23 -25.19
CA PRO A 127 11.97 5.60 -25.18
C PRO A 127 10.97 5.91 -26.30
#